data_AF-A0A5N5E8J4-F1
#
_entry.id   AF-A0A5N5E8J4-F1
#
_cell.length_a   1.000
_cell.length_b   1.000
_cell.length_c   1.000
_cell.angle_alpha   90.00
_cell.angle_beta   90.00
_cell.angle_gamma   90.00
#
_symmetry.space_group_name_H-M   'P 1'
#
loop_
_entity.id
_entity.type
_entity.pdbx_description
1 polymer ?
#
loop_
_entity_poly.entity_id
_entity_poly.type
_entity_poly.pdbx_seq_one_letter_code
_entity_poly.pdbx_strand_id
1 'polypeptide(L)' 'RLMVFPVILGSGGRVFPESADKIDLELKDDRRYESGVQVLTYHPTVA' A
#
# COMPACT_ATOMS: atom_id res chain seq x y z
N ARG A 1 -1.06 3.93 -5.81
CA ARG A 1 -1.89 2.71 -5.65
C ARG A 1 -1.00 1.61 -5.10
N LEU A 2 -1.48 0.84 -4.13
CA LEU A 2 -0.78 -0.29 -3.53
C LEU A 2 -1.53 -1.58 -3.86
N MET A 3 -0.79 -2.62 -4.23
CA MET A 3 -1.33 -3.96 -4.45
C MET A 3 -0.75 -4.89 -3.39
N VAL A 4 -1.62 -5.48 -2.58
CA VAL A 4 -1.27 -6.36 -1.47
C VAL A 4 -1.58 -7.79 -1.87
N PHE A 5 -0.54 -8.62 -1.88
CA PHE A 5 -0.66 -10.04 -2.15
C PHE A 5 -0.78 -10.81 -0.82
N PRO A 6 -1.65 -11.84 -0.74
CA PRO A 6 -1.88 -12.60 0.49
C PRO A 6 -0.77 -13.63 0.74
N VAL A 7 0.48 -13.18 0.83
CA VAL A 7 1.66 -14.02 1.05
C VAL A 7 2.53 -13.45 2.16
N ILE A 8 3.23 -14.32 2.88
CA ILE A 8 4.21 -13.92 3.88
C ILE A 8 5.59 -14.03 3.25
N LEU A 9 6.34 -12.92 3.25
CA LEU A 9 7.71 -12.88 2.78
C LEU A 9 8.65 -12.98 4.00
N GLY A 10 9.56 -13.95 3.98
CA GLY A 10 10.61 -14.10 5.02
C GLY A 10 11.77 -13.11 4.87
N SER A 11 11.93 -12.53 3.68
CA SER A 11 12.87 -11.44 3.36
C SER A 11 12.47 -10.76 2.04
N GLY A 12 12.97 -9.56 1.77
CA GLY A 12 12.68 -8.86 0.52
C GLY A 12 13.05 -7.38 0.52
N GLY A 13 12.94 -6.75 -0.65
CA GLY A 13 13.12 -5.30 -0.80
C GLY A 13 11.96 -4.54 -0.18
N ARG A 14 12.27 -3.42 0.49
CA ARG A 14 11.24 -2.50 0.99
C ARG A 14 10.69 -1.66 -0.17
N VAL A 15 9.38 -1.55 -0.27
CA VAL A 15 8.71 -0.71 -1.29
C VAL A 15 8.99 0.78 -1.05
N PHE A 16 9.17 1.16 0.21
CA PHE A 16 9.51 2.51 0.63
C PHE A 16 10.76 2.50 1.51
N PRO A 17 11.62 3.51 1.39
CA PRO A 17 12.78 3.64 2.27
C PRO A 17 12.35 3.98 3.70
N GLU A 18 13.27 3.79 4.64
CA GLU A 18 13.10 4.33 5.99
C GLU A 18 13.31 5.85 5.95
N SER A 19 12.33 6.60 6.44
CA SER A 19 12.39 8.06 6.55
C SER A 19 11.59 8.51 7.77
N ALA A 20 12.09 9.57 8.42
CA ALA A 20 11.36 10.29 9.45
C ALA A 20 10.20 11.12 8.86
N ASP A 21 10.32 11.54 7.60
CA ASP A 21 9.29 12.27 6.89
C ASP A 21 8.15 11.33 6.51
N LYS A 22 6.94 11.64 7.01
CA LYS A 22 5.72 10.88 6.71
C LYS A 22 4.82 11.73 5.82
N ILE A 23 4.25 11.07 4.81
CA ILE A 23 3.21 11.66 3.97
C ILE A 23 1.89 11.07 4.44
N ASP A 24 0.98 11.93 4.87
CA ASP A 24 -0.36 11.54 5.24
C ASP A 24 -1.17 11.20 3.97
N LEU A 25 -1.82 10.03 4.00
CA LEU A 25 -2.56 9.48 2.87
C LEU A 25 -4.00 9.20 3.26
N GLU A 26 -4.93 9.58 2.40
CA GLU A 26 -6.35 9.24 2.51
C GLU A 26 -6.68 8.06 1.60
N LEU A 27 -7.36 7.04 2.14
CA LEU A 27 -7.85 5.90 1.36
C LEU A 27 -9.07 6.33 0.53
N LYS A 28 -8.95 6.26 -0.79
CA LYS A 28 -10.00 6.65 -1.74
C LYS A 28 -10.74 5.48 -2.36
N ASP A 29 -10.09 4.32 -2.47
CA ASP A 29 -10.71 3.10 -3.01
C ASP A 29 -10.03 1.87 -2.39
N ASP A 30 -10.83 0.86 -2.09
CA ASP A 30 -10.41 -0.45 -1.63
C ASP A 30 -11.15 -1.53 -2.43
N ARG A 31 -10.40 -2.28 -3.22
CA ARG A 31 -10.93 -3.38 -4.03
C ARG A 31 -10.20 -4.67 -3.73
N ARG A 32 -10.95 -5.68 -3.30
CA ARG A 32 -10.47 -7.05 -3.18
C ARG A 32 -10.93 -7.89 -4.36
N TYR A 33 -10.01 -8.69 -4.89
CA TYR A 33 -10.27 -9.65 -5.97
C TYR A 33 -10.48 -11.06 -5.42
N GLU A 34 -11.12 -11.94 -6.19
CA GLU A 34 -11.34 -13.35 -5.81
C GLU A 34 -10.04 -14.10 -5.50
N SER A 35 -8.93 -13.72 -6.14
CA SER A 35 -7.59 -14.24 -5.85
C SER A 35 -7.08 -13.90 -4.44
N GLY A 36 -7.80 -13.07 -3.68
CA GLY A 36 -7.38 -12.55 -2.38
C GLY A 36 -6.45 -11.35 -2.45
N VAL A 37 -6.02 -10.96 -3.66
CA VAL A 37 -5.26 -9.73 -3.88
C VAL A 37 -6.13 -8.51 -3.56
N GLN A 38 -5.56 -7.54 -2.84
CA GLN A 38 -6.22 -6.30 -2.50
C GLN A 38 -5.52 -5.11 -3.17
N VAL A 39 -6.29 -4.24 -3.80
CA VAL A 39 -5.78 -3.00 -4.42
C VAL A 39 -6.34 -1.81 -3.67
N LEU A 40 -5.43 -1.02 -3.11
CA LEU A 40 -5.72 0.17 -2.33
C LEU A 40 -5.30 1.42 -3.11
N THR A 41 -6.21 2.37 -3.27
CA THR A 41 -5.91 3.66 -3.90
C THR A 41 -5.88 4.73 -2.84
N TYR A 42 -4.72 5.38 -2.70
CA TYR A 42 -4.49 6.45 -1.73
C TYR A 42 -4.13 7.74 -2.44
N HIS A 43 -4.61 8.87 -1.92
CA HIS A 43 -4.19 10.21 -2.31
C HIS A 43 -3.53 10.91 -1.11
N PRO A 44 -2.49 11.75 -1.33
CA PRO A 44 -1.99 12.63 -0.29
C PRO A 44 -3.08 13.53 0.27
N THR A 45 -3.11 13.72 1.58
CA THR A 45 -4.03 14.67 2.24
C THR A 45 -3.57 16.13 2.12
N VAL A 46 -2.30 16.34 1.78
CA VAL A 46 -1.68 17.64 1.52
C VAL A 46 -1.09 17.66 0.11
N ALA A 47 -1.39 18.72 -0.64
CA ALA A 47 -0.86 18.99 -1.98
C ALA A 47 0.44 19.80 -1.92
#